data_AF-A0A947RNJ2-F1
#
_entry.id   AF-A0A947RNJ2-F1
#
_cell.length_a   1.000
_cell.length_b   1.000
_cell.length_c   1.000
_cell.angle_alpha   90.00
_cell.angle_beta   90.00
_cell.angle_gamma   90.00
#
_symmetry.space_group_name_H-M   'P 1'
#
loop_
_entity.id
_entity.type
_entity.pdbx_description
1 polymer ?
#
loop_
_entity_poly.entity_id
_entity_poly.type
_entity_poly.pdbx_seq_one_letter_code
_entity_poly.pdbx_strand_id
1 'polypeptide(L)'
;MESTNESRYRSIIEDWDAFQKAADSPMPYVVRSNALKISSHALYTRLVDAGMDVTPYAWNHDLFELAEPPGRRIEHWLGLYYAQEAVQTLPVLALDPQPGEMALDLCAAPGGKATYMAARMQNRGTLVANEPSGRRQMSLLANINRLGVLNTMVTAYQGENFPMQTSFDRILVDAPCSAEGTLRKETLLRDGASSGTISRLASLQKRLILRAFDLLASSGLLVYSTCTFAPEENEAVVAYLLQERDAKILPFESPIETSSGLLGWQGETFPEQIRHCVRVYPHQLNSGGGFLARITRA
;
A
#
# COMPACT_ATOMS: atom_id res chain seq x y z
N MET A 1 -26.12 14.29 -1.42
CA MET A 1 -26.55 13.63 -0.17
C MET A 1 -25.29 13.14 0.48
N GLU A 2 -24.88 13.73 1.61
CA GLU A 2 -23.72 13.24 2.37
C GLU A 2 -23.97 11.77 2.73
N SER A 3 -23.05 10.87 2.38
CA SER A 3 -23.09 9.53 2.95
C SER A 3 -22.77 9.66 4.44
N THR A 4 -23.60 9.05 5.28
CA THR A 4 -23.57 9.22 6.74
C THR A 4 -22.26 8.75 7.38
N ASN A 5 -21.45 7.96 6.65
CA ASN A 5 -20.21 7.38 7.15
C ASN A 5 -18.96 8.16 6.78
N GLU A 6 -18.92 8.93 5.68
CA GLU A 6 -17.75 9.76 5.37
C GLU A 6 -17.62 10.93 6.37
N SER A 7 -18.75 11.49 6.80
CA SER A 7 -18.82 12.65 7.70
C SER A 7 -18.12 12.43 9.03
N ARG A 8 -17.94 11.17 9.46
CA ARG A 8 -17.17 10.84 10.66
C ARG A 8 -15.73 11.34 10.57
N TYR A 9 -15.15 11.37 9.37
CA TYR A 9 -13.77 11.77 9.12
C TYR A 9 -13.59 13.28 8.90
N ARG A 10 -14.67 14.06 8.94
CA ARG A 10 -14.62 15.51 8.70
C ARG A 10 -13.65 16.24 9.63
N SER A 11 -13.50 15.78 10.87
CA SER A 11 -12.61 16.41 11.85
C SER A 11 -11.12 16.16 11.59
N ILE A 12 -10.77 15.19 10.75
CA ILE A 12 -9.39 14.77 10.47
C ILE A 12 -8.96 15.05 9.03
N ILE A 13 -9.85 15.60 8.22
CA ILE A 13 -9.59 16.00 6.84
C ILE A 13 -9.65 17.51 6.78
N GLU A 14 -8.50 18.15 6.56
CA GLU A 14 -8.36 19.61 6.62
C GLU A 14 -9.19 20.31 5.54
N ASP A 15 -9.09 19.88 4.28
CA ASP A 15 -9.90 20.38 3.17
C ASP A 15 -11.01 19.37 2.81
N TRP A 16 -12.12 19.47 3.56
CA TRP A 16 -13.27 18.60 3.40
C TRP A 16 -13.96 18.76 2.03
N ASP A 17 -14.07 19.99 1.53
CA ASP A 17 -14.75 20.27 0.26
C ASP A 17 -13.94 19.72 -0.93
N ALA A 18 -12.61 19.89 -0.91
CA ALA A 18 -11.74 19.27 -1.90
C ALA A 18 -11.77 17.74 -1.81
N PHE A 19 -11.79 17.18 -0.60
CA PHE A 19 -11.97 15.73 -0.40
C PHE A 19 -13.25 15.22 -1.05
N GLN A 20 -14.41 15.84 -0.79
CA GLN A 20 -15.68 15.42 -1.37
C GLN A 20 -15.67 15.54 -2.90
N LYS A 21 -15.14 16.65 -3.43
CA LYS A 21 -15.00 16.84 -4.88
C LYS A 21 -14.13 15.76 -5.51
N ALA A 22 -13.01 15.40 -4.88
CA ALA A 22 -12.14 14.32 -5.36
C ALA A 22 -12.82 12.95 -5.25
N ALA A 23 -13.54 12.69 -4.16
CA ALA A 23 -14.32 11.47 -3.92
C ALA A 23 -15.41 11.23 -4.99
N ASP A 24 -16.00 12.31 -5.50
CA ASP A 24 -17.01 12.30 -6.57
C ASP A 24 -16.43 12.28 -7.99
N SER A 25 -15.11 12.46 -8.12
CA SER A 25 -14.44 12.47 -9.42
C SER A 25 -13.96 11.07 -9.84
N PRO A 26 -14.06 10.71 -11.13
CA PRO A 26 -13.48 9.48 -11.67
C PRO A 26 -11.98 9.39 -11.36
N MET A 27 -11.49 8.20 -11.06
CA MET A 27 -10.05 7.97 -10.82
C MET A 27 -9.27 7.91 -12.13
N PRO A 28 -8.09 8.56 -12.22
CA PRO A 28 -7.22 8.41 -13.38
C PRO A 28 -6.76 6.96 -13.55
N TYR A 29 -6.53 6.55 -14.79
CA TYR A 29 -5.87 5.27 -15.06
C TYR A 29 -4.37 5.42 -14.88
N VAL A 30 -3.83 4.80 -13.84
CA VAL A 30 -2.40 4.88 -13.53
C VAL A 30 -1.72 3.54 -13.73
N VAL A 31 -0.53 3.57 -14.33
CA VAL A 31 0.34 2.41 -14.48
C VAL A 31 1.71 2.69 -13.89
N ARG A 32 2.30 1.64 -13.31
CA ARG A 32 3.68 1.61 -12.84
C ARG A 32 4.53 0.80 -13.81
N SER A 33 5.57 1.41 -14.36
CA SER A 33 6.61 0.76 -15.16
C SER A 33 7.19 -0.46 -14.45
N ASN A 34 7.48 -1.50 -15.23
CA ASN A 34 8.20 -2.68 -14.76
C ASN A 34 9.68 -2.60 -15.16
N ALA A 35 10.49 -2.05 -14.25
CA ALA A 35 11.94 -1.89 -14.44
C ALA A 35 12.69 -3.21 -14.69
N LEU A 36 12.09 -4.38 -14.41
CA LEU A 36 12.67 -5.68 -14.75
C LEU A 36 12.64 -5.98 -16.27
N LYS A 37 11.77 -5.32 -17.03
CA LYS A 37 11.56 -5.58 -18.46
C LYS A 37 11.80 -4.38 -19.36
N ILE A 38 11.56 -3.17 -18.86
CA ILE A 38 11.65 -1.95 -19.66
C ILE A 38 12.03 -0.77 -18.78
N SER A 39 12.87 0.12 -19.30
CA SER A 39 13.12 1.42 -18.64
C SER A 39 11.89 2.31 -18.75
N SER A 40 11.66 3.16 -17.75
CA SER A 40 10.47 4.04 -17.72
C SER A 40 10.45 5.03 -18.90
N HIS A 41 11.61 5.49 -19.36
CA HIS A 41 11.71 6.30 -20.59
C HIS A 41 11.31 5.52 -21.86
N ALA A 42 11.75 4.26 -21.98
CA ALA A 42 11.37 3.42 -23.11
C ALA A 42 9.88 3.04 -23.08
N LEU A 43 9.31 2.85 -21.89
CA LEU A 43 7.87 2.62 -21.73
C LEU A 43 7.07 3.85 -22.17
N TYR A 44 7.46 5.04 -21.70
CA TYR A 44 6.84 6.31 -22.10
C TYR A 44 6.83 6.46 -23.63
N THR A 45 8.01 6.33 -24.26
CA THR A 45 8.17 6.43 -25.71
C THR A 45 7.27 5.44 -26.43
N ARG A 46 7.26 4.17 -25.99
CA ARG A 46 6.43 3.12 -26.58
C ARG A 46 4.93 3.44 -26.50
N LEU A 47 4.45 3.96 -25.38
CA LEU A 47 3.03 4.29 -25.20
C LEU A 47 2.63 5.50 -26.06
N VAL A 48 3.49 6.52 -26.14
CA VAL A 48 3.28 7.69 -27.01
C VAL A 48 3.29 7.29 -28.49
N ASP A 49 4.24 6.47 -28.92
CA ASP A 49 4.31 5.94 -30.30
C ASP A 49 3.09 5.08 -30.66
N ALA A 50 2.46 4.47 -29.66
CA ALA A 50 1.18 3.76 -29.83
C ALA A 50 -0.04 4.70 -29.90
N GLY A 51 0.17 6.02 -29.90
CA GLY A 51 -0.87 7.04 -29.99
C GLY A 51 -1.59 7.33 -28.67
N MET A 52 -1.04 6.90 -27.53
CA MET A 52 -1.67 7.15 -26.24
C MET A 52 -1.31 8.53 -25.69
N ASP A 53 -2.28 9.16 -25.02
CA ASP A 53 -2.03 10.28 -24.13
C ASP A 53 -1.47 9.75 -22.79
N VAL A 54 -0.25 10.16 -22.48
CA VAL A 54 0.56 9.65 -21.36
C VAL A 54 1.14 10.82 -20.59
N THR A 55 0.73 10.95 -19.33
CA THR A 55 1.25 12.00 -18.44
C THR A 55 2.13 11.38 -17.34
N PRO A 56 3.43 11.69 -17.28
CA PRO A 56 4.30 11.20 -16.21
C PRO A 56 4.04 11.92 -14.88
N TYR A 57 4.20 11.21 -13.76
CA TYR A 57 4.19 11.83 -12.44
C TYR A 57 5.56 12.42 -12.09
N ALA A 58 5.62 13.71 -11.76
CA ALA A 58 6.88 14.40 -11.45
C ALA A 58 7.64 13.82 -10.24
N TRP A 59 6.91 13.24 -9.27
CA TRP A 59 7.46 12.72 -8.02
C TRP A 59 7.88 11.25 -8.10
N ASN A 60 7.51 10.53 -9.16
CA ASN A 60 7.91 9.14 -9.38
C ASN A 60 8.02 8.81 -10.87
N HIS A 61 9.25 8.61 -11.32
CA HIS A 61 9.59 8.33 -12.71
C HIS A 61 9.03 7.01 -13.27
N ASP A 62 8.57 6.10 -12.41
CA ASP A 62 7.95 4.85 -12.83
C ASP A 62 6.43 4.98 -13.04
N LEU A 63 5.81 6.10 -12.70
CA LEU A 63 4.36 6.27 -12.78
C LEU A 63 3.92 7.11 -13.97
N PHE A 64 2.90 6.60 -14.66
CA PHE A 64 2.25 7.27 -15.79
C PHE A 64 0.73 7.22 -15.63
N GLU A 65 0.09 8.37 -15.81
CA GLU A 65 -1.35 8.47 -16.06
C GLU A 65 -1.64 8.26 -17.55
N LEU A 66 -2.69 7.50 -17.84
CA LEU A 66 -3.16 7.16 -19.17
C LEU A 66 -4.61 7.65 -19.35
N ALA A 67 -4.94 8.13 -20.55
CA ALA A 67 -6.31 8.50 -20.89
C ALA A 67 -7.25 7.28 -21.08
N GLU A 68 -6.70 6.07 -21.27
CA GLU A 68 -7.44 4.85 -21.61
C GLU A 68 -7.19 3.70 -20.63
N PRO A 69 -8.13 2.73 -20.50
CA PRO A 69 -7.96 1.58 -19.62
C PRO A 69 -6.72 0.72 -19.96
N PRO A 70 -5.81 0.48 -19.00
CA PRO A 70 -4.53 -0.17 -19.27
C PRO A 70 -4.62 -1.68 -19.47
N GLY A 71 -5.67 -2.35 -18.98
CA GLY A 71 -5.69 -3.81 -18.88
C GLY A 71 -5.83 -4.57 -20.21
N ARG A 72 -6.27 -3.91 -21.28
CA ARG A 72 -6.51 -4.54 -22.59
C ARG A 72 -5.36 -4.37 -23.59
N ARG A 73 -4.29 -3.68 -23.19
CA ARG A 73 -3.16 -3.35 -24.06
C ARG A 73 -2.15 -4.49 -24.11
N ILE A 74 -1.42 -4.59 -25.22
CA ILE A 74 -0.39 -5.64 -25.36
C ILE A 74 0.75 -5.44 -24.36
N GLU A 75 1.08 -4.18 -24.04
CA GLU A 75 2.05 -3.78 -23.02
C GLU A 75 1.74 -4.37 -21.64
N HIS A 76 0.45 -4.44 -21.28
CA HIS A 76 0.00 -5.10 -20.06
C HIS A 76 0.31 -6.59 -20.09
N TRP A 77 -0.05 -7.30 -21.17
CA TRP A 77 0.16 -8.74 -21.31
C TRP A 77 1.65 -9.13 -21.43
N LEU A 78 2.46 -8.26 -22.04
CA LEU A 78 3.92 -8.37 -22.05
C LEU A 78 4.54 -8.12 -20.67
N GLY A 79 3.76 -7.59 -19.72
CA GLY A 79 4.22 -7.29 -18.37
C GLY A 79 5.14 -6.08 -18.30
N LEU A 80 4.99 -5.12 -19.20
CA LEU A 80 5.79 -3.89 -19.23
C LEU A 80 5.40 -2.90 -18.14
N TYR A 81 4.18 -3.03 -17.59
CA TYR A 81 3.71 -2.27 -16.45
C TYR A 81 2.70 -3.04 -15.59
N TYR A 82 2.41 -2.48 -14.42
CA TYR A 82 1.32 -2.89 -13.54
C TYR A 82 0.32 -1.74 -13.37
N ALA A 83 -0.98 -2.00 -13.56
CA ALA A 83 -2.02 -0.99 -13.35
C ALA A 83 -2.38 -0.89 -11.87
N GLN A 84 -2.22 0.29 -11.27
CA GLN A 84 -2.51 0.55 -9.86
C GLN A 84 -2.65 2.05 -9.62
N GLU A 85 -3.26 2.43 -8.50
CA GLU A 85 -3.32 3.84 -8.10
C GLU A 85 -1.93 4.34 -7.71
N ALA A 86 -1.68 5.63 -7.93
CA ALA A 86 -0.39 6.24 -7.66
C ALA A 86 0.02 6.09 -6.17
N VAL A 87 -0.93 6.29 -5.25
CA VAL A 87 -0.72 6.15 -3.79
C VAL A 87 -0.22 4.76 -3.38
N GLN A 88 -0.56 3.72 -4.13
CA GLN A 88 -0.19 2.32 -3.81
C GLN A 88 1.32 2.05 -3.98
N THR A 89 2.08 2.99 -4.54
CA THR A 89 3.55 2.91 -4.59
C THR A 89 4.23 3.35 -3.30
N LEU A 90 3.60 4.22 -2.51
CA LEU A 90 4.24 4.84 -1.34
C LEU A 90 4.70 3.83 -0.29
N PRO A 91 3.95 2.76 0.06
CA PRO A 91 4.42 1.79 1.04
C PRO A 91 5.73 1.09 0.64
N VAL A 92 5.90 0.80 -0.66
CA VAL A 92 7.13 0.17 -1.17
C VAL A 92 8.28 1.17 -1.24
N LEU A 93 7.99 2.44 -1.56
CA LEU A 93 9.00 3.52 -1.49
C LEU A 93 9.47 3.76 -0.05
N ALA A 94 8.56 3.74 0.92
CA ALA A 94 8.89 3.88 2.34
C ALA A 94 9.68 2.66 2.89
N LEU A 95 9.40 1.48 2.36
CA LEU A 95 10.10 0.24 2.74
C LEU A 95 11.50 0.15 2.12
N ASP A 96 11.68 0.68 0.91
CA ASP A 96 12.91 0.73 0.14
C ASP A 96 13.71 -0.60 0.13
N PRO A 97 13.13 -1.70 -0.39
CA PRO A 97 13.81 -2.99 -0.41
C PRO A 97 14.98 -2.99 -1.39
N GLN A 98 16.12 -3.49 -0.94
CA GLN A 98 17.39 -3.49 -1.68
C GLN A 98 17.67 -4.85 -2.34
N PRO A 99 18.41 -4.87 -3.47
CA PRO A 99 18.89 -6.11 -4.06
C PRO A 99 19.72 -6.94 -3.07
N GLY A 100 19.35 -8.22 -2.90
CA GLY A 100 20.07 -9.15 -2.02
C GLY A 100 19.47 -9.34 -0.63
N GLU A 101 18.55 -8.46 -0.21
CA GLU A 101 17.84 -8.57 1.07
C GLU A 101 16.83 -9.74 1.08
N MET A 102 16.48 -10.19 2.28
CA MET A 102 15.37 -11.11 2.53
C MET A 102 14.13 -10.30 2.91
N ALA A 103 13.15 -10.24 2.01
CA ALA A 103 11.95 -9.44 2.13
C ALA A 103 10.68 -10.29 2.28
N LEU A 104 9.68 -9.77 2.98
CA LEU A 104 8.36 -10.39 3.16
C LEU A 104 7.26 -9.40 2.79
N ASP A 105 6.35 -9.79 1.91
CA ASP A 105 5.02 -9.18 1.76
C ASP A 105 4.01 -10.13 2.43
N LEU A 106 3.54 -9.76 3.63
CA LEU A 106 2.74 -10.64 4.48
C LEU A 106 1.31 -10.83 3.95
N CYS A 107 0.82 -9.89 3.14
CA CYS A 107 -0.55 -9.80 2.63
C CYS A 107 -0.53 -9.49 1.12
N ALA A 108 0.11 -10.34 0.33
CA ALA A 108 0.66 -9.96 -0.97
C ALA A 108 -0.35 -9.80 -2.11
N ALA A 109 -1.52 -10.43 -2.07
CA ALA A 109 -2.42 -10.41 -3.23
C ALA A 109 -3.15 -9.06 -3.39
N PRO A 110 -3.34 -8.57 -4.63
CA PRO A 110 -3.17 -9.28 -5.90
C PRO A 110 -1.75 -9.26 -6.48
N GLY A 111 -0.74 -8.74 -5.78
CA GLY A 111 0.67 -8.76 -6.18
C GLY A 111 1.24 -7.43 -6.66
N GLY A 112 0.47 -6.33 -6.60
CA GLY A 112 0.94 -5.01 -7.03
C GLY A 112 2.17 -4.53 -6.26
N LYS A 113 2.15 -4.63 -4.92
CA LYS A 113 3.26 -4.24 -4.05
C LYS A 113 4.39 -5.27 -4.06
N ALA A 114 4.10 -6.56 -3.90
CA ALA A 114 5.09 -7.64 -4.07
C ALA A 114 5.90 -7.53 -5.36
N THR A 115 5.25 -7.33 -6.52
CA THR A 115 5.97 -7.19 -7.80
C THR A 115 6.76 -5.90 -7.89
N TYR A 116 6.38 -4.85 -7.17
CA TYR A 116 7.18 -3.63 -7.07
C TYR A 116 8.42 -3.86 -6.22
N MET A 117 8.27 -4.53 -5.08
CA MET A 117 9.38 -4.92 -4.21
C MET A 117 10.39 -5.75 -5.01
N ALA A 118 9.94 -6.76 -5.74
CA ALA A 118 10.82 -7.58 -6.59
C ALA A 118 11.56 -6.76 -7.67
N ALA A 119 10.88 -5.77 -8.27
CA ALA A 119 11.51 -4.86 -9.23
C ALA A 119 12.58 -3.97 -8.59
N ARG A 120 12.31 -3.42 -7.40
CA ARG A 120 13.27 -2.64 -6.59
C ARG A 120 14.48 -3.48 -6.15
N MET A 121 14.23 -4.74 -5.81
CA MET A 121 15.27 -5.74 -5.50
C MET A 121 15.99 -6.26 -6.75
N GLN A 122 15.63 -5.81 -7.95
CA GLN A 122 16.24 -6.22 -9.23
C GLN A 122 16.26 -7.74 -9.43
N ASN A 123 15.23 -8.46 -8.97
CA ASN A 123 15.19 -9.93 -8.96
C ASN A 123 16.40 -10.58 -8.22
N ARG A 124 17.00 -9.91 -7.23
CA ARG A 124 18.09 -10.44 -6.38
C ARG A 124 17.64 -10.56 -4.93
N GLY A 125 18.26 -11.45 -4.16
CA GLY A 125 17.79 -11.78 -2.81
C GLY A 125 16.56 -12.69 -2.84
N THR A 126 15.74 -12.64 -1.79
CA THR A 126 14.54 -13.48 -1.66
C THR A 126 13.36 -12.63 -1.22
N LEU A 127 12.29 -12.62 -2.00
CA LEU A 127 11.00 -12.09 -1.60
C LEU A 127 10.07 -13.26 -1.23
N VAL A 128 9.47 -13.22 -0.06
CA VAL A 128 8.37 -14.12 0.30
C VAL A 128 7.06 -13.36 0.18
N ALA A 129 6.15 -13.85 -0.65
CA ALA A 129 4.83 -13.26 -0.88
C ALA A 129 3.75 -14.19 -0.32
N ASN A 130 3.15 -13.79 0.80
CA ASN A 130 2.19 -14.61 1.52
C ASN A 130 0.74 -14.22 1.16
N GLU A 131 -0.09 -15.20 0.81
CA GLU A 131 -1.53 -15.02 0.63
C GLU A 131 -2.28 -16.29 1.06
N PRO A 132 -3.04 -16.27 2.17
CA PRO A 132 -3.76 -17.45 2.65
C PRO A 132 -4.98 -17.82 1.79
N SER A 133 -5.57 -16.89 1.03
CA SER A 133 -6.71 -17.19 0.17
C SER A 133 -6.26 -17.79 -1.15
N GLY A 134 -6.53 -19.09 -1.37
CA GLY A 134 -6.21 -19.77 -2.63
C GLY A 134 -6.77 -19.05 -3.88
N ARG A 135 -7.97 -18.45 -3.78
CA ARG A 135 -8.54 -17.65 -4.87
C ARG A 135 -7.70 -16.41 -5.20
N ARG A 136 -7.24 -15.67 -4.19
CA ARG A 136 -6.43 -14.47 -4.39
C ARG A 136 -4.98 -14.82 -4.76
N GLN A 137 -4.49 -15.97 -4.31
CA GLN A 137 -3.18 -16.49 -4.66
C GLN A 137 -3.04 -16.73 -6.17
N MET A 138 -4.12 -17.12 -6.86
CA MET A 138 -4.12 -17.25 -8.32
C MET A 138 -3.81 -15.91 -9.01
N SER A 139 -4.40 -14.80 -8.54
CA SER A 139 -4.11 -13.46 -9.08
C SER A 139 -2.68 -13.02 -8.79
N LEU A 140 -2.18 -13.32 -7.58
CA LEU A 140 -0.78 -13.06 -7.20
C LEU A 140 0.19 -13.79 -8.14
N LEU A 141 -0.01 -15.11 -8.31
CA LEU A 141 0.82 -15.92 -9.21
C LEU A 141 0.74 -15.44 -10.65
N ALA A 142 -0.45 -15.11 -11.16
CA ALA A 142 -0.61 -14.58 -12.51
C ALA A 142 0.21 -13.29 -12.70
N ASN A 143 0.20 -12.38 -11.73
CA ASN A 143 0.98 -11.14 -11.80
C ASN A 143 2.48 -11.34 -11.65
N ILE A 144 2.93 -12.21 -10.75
CA ILE A 144 4.35 -12.58 -10.59
C ILE A 144 4.90 -13.13 -11.92
N ASN A 145 4.19 -14.08 -12.53
CA ASN A 145 4.59 -14.69 -13.79
C ASN A 145 4.56 -13.67 -14.95
N ARG A 146 3.46 -12.93 -15.10
CA ARG A 146 3.31 -11.92 -16.17
C ARG A 146 4.40 -10.87 -16.11
N LEU A 147 4.76 -10.40 -14.92
CA LEU A 147 5.78 -9.36 -14.72
C LEU A 147 7.22 -9.89 -14.69
N GLY A 148 7.46 -11.19 -14.81
CA GLY A 148 8.82 -11.75 -14.84
C GLY A 148 9.55 -11.60 -13.52
N VAL A 149 8.82 -11.73 -12.41
CA VAL A 149 9.39 -11.75 -11.06
C VAL A 149 9.95 -13.15 -10.78
N LEU A 150 11.25 -13.23 -10.49
CA LEU A 150 11.98 -14.51 -10.40
C LEU A 150 12.48 -14.83 -8.97
N ASN A 151 12.65 -13.82 -8.12
CA ASN A 151 13.20 -13.99 -6.77
C ASN A 151 12.12 -14.21 -5.69
N THR A 152 10.92 -14.66 -6.07
CA THR A 152 9.76 -14.72 -5.15
C THR A 152 9.31 -16.14 -4.82
N MET A 153 9.15 -16.43 -3.53
CA MET A 153 8.47 -17.61 -3.02
C MET A 153 7.05 -17.25 -2.59
N VAL A 154 6.06 -18.01 -3.05
CA VAL A 154 4.65 -17.78 -2.67
C VAL A 154 4.24 -18.76 -1.57
N THR A 155 3.72 -18.25 -0.47
CA THR A 155 3.22 -19.05 0.67
C THR A 155 1.74 -18.79 0.96
N ALA A 156 1.13 -19.63 1.79
CA ALA A 156 -0.31 -19.56 2.11
C ALA A 156 -0.57 -19.69 3.62
N TYR A 157 0.28 -19.09 4.45
CA TYR A 157 0.08 -19.06 5.90
C TYR A 157 -0.97 -18.00 6.28
N GLN A 158 -1.73 -18.26 7.35
CA GLN A 158 -2.44 -17.19 8.04
C GLN A 158 -1.40 -16.19 8.55
N GLY A 159 -1.51 -14.92 8.16
CA GLY A 159 -0.44 -13.94 8.36
C GLY A 159 -0.09 -13.74 9.83
N GLU A 160 -1.08 -13.77 10.73
CA GLU A 160 -0.87 -13.65 12.18
C GLU A 160 -0.16 -14.87 12.80
N ASN A 161 -0.07 -15.97 12.06
CA ASN A 161 0.56 -17.23 12.45
C ASN A 161 1.72 -17.60 11.51
N PHE A 162 2.29 -16.62 10.80
CA PHE A 162 3.42 -16.87 9.92
C PHE A 162 4.60 -17.46 10.72
N PRO A 163 5.31 -18.49 10.20
CA PRO A 163 6.33 -19.21 10.97
C PRO A 163 7.54 -18.33 11.34
N MET A 164 8.03 -18.44 12.59
CA MET A 164 9.10 -17.59 13.17
C MET A 164 10.52 -18.13 13.03
N GLN A 165 10.75 -19.15 12.20
CA GLN A 165 12.06 -19.77 12.01
C GLN A 165 13.01 -18.92 11.14
N THR A 166 12.59 -17.73 10.74
CA THR A 166 13.31 -16.85 9.82
C THR A 166 13.02 -15.40 10.19
N SER A 167 14.01 -14.55 9.93
CA SER A 167 13.88 -13.10 10.06
C SER A 167 14.05 -12.42 8.70
N PHE A 168 13.43 -11.26 8.54
CA PHE A 168 13.43 -10.52 7.27
C PHE A 168 14.02 -9.13 7.48
N ASP A 169 14.82 -8.68 6.51
CA ASP A 169 15.39 -7.34 6.45
C ASP A 169 14.31 -6.30 6.14
N ARG A 170 13.30 -6.69 5.34
CA ARG A 170 12.19 -5.84 4.92
C ARG A 170 10.87 -6.57 5.07
N ILE A 171 9.91 -5.95 5.73
CA ILE A 171 8.56 -6.51 5.84
C ILE A 171 7.53 -5.46 5.42
N LEU A 172 6.62 -5.85 4.53
CA LEU A 172 5.43 -5.10 4.20
C LEU A 172 4.20 -5.80 4.78
N VAL A 173 3.39 -5.04 5.51
CA VAL A 173 2.05 -5.44 5.92
C VAL A 173 1.06 -4.48 5.29
N ASP A 174 0.66 -4.78 4.05
CA ASP A 174 -0.46 -4.13 3.39
C ASP A 174 -1.77 -4.77 3.86
N ALA A 175 -2.27 -4.28 4.99
CA ALA A 175 -3.22 -5.03 5.78
C ALA A 175 -4.62 -5.06 5.13
N PRO A 176 -5.33 -6.20 5.21
CA PRO A 176 -6.75 -6.23 4.83
C PRO A 176 -7.52 -5.23 5.71
N CYS A 177 -8.22 -4.30 5.08
CA CYS A 177 -8.89 -3.19 5.76
C CYS A 177 -10.30 -2.93 5.20
N SER A 178 -11.02 -1.97 5.77
CA SER A 178 -12.34 -1.52 5.29
C SER A 178 -12.32 -0.91 3.89
N ALA A 179 -11.14 -0.57 3.38
CA ALA A 179 -10.88 -0.11 2.02
C ALA A 179 -11.59 1.19 1.61
N GLU A 180 -11.97 2.03 2.59
CA GLU A 180 -12.67 3.30 2.37
C GLU A 180 -11.89 4.27 1.46
N GLY A 181 -10.56 4.17 1.41
CA GLY A 181 -9.70 4.91 0.49
C GLY A 181 -9.89 4.58 -0.99
N THR A 182 -10.66 3.53 -1.31
CA THR A 182 -10.98 3.10 -2.68
C THR A 182 -12.39 3.49 -3.13
N LEU A 183 -13.09 4.36 -2.38
CA LEU A 183 -14.46 4.82 -2.64
C LEU A 183 -14.71 5.38 -4.06
N ARG A 184 -13.67 5.85 -4.75
CA ARG A 184 -13.73 6.35 -6.14
C ARG A 184 -13.87 5.21 -7.17
N LYS A 185 -13.52 3.98 -6.80
CA LYS A 185 -13.64 2.77 -7.64
C LYS A 185 -14.85 1.95 -7.26
N GLU A 186 -15.10 1.79 -5.97
CA GLU A 186 -16.20 0.98 -5.46
C GLU A 186 -17.21 1.89 -4.75
N THR A 187 -18.23 2.34 -5.49
CA THR A 187 -19.25 3.24 -4.96
C THR A 187 -20.02 2.67 -3.76
N LEU A 188 -20.06 1.33 -3.63
CA LEU A 188 -20.64 0.64 -2.47
C LEU A 188 -19.88 0.91 -1.16
N LEU A 189 -18.59 1.26 -1.23
CA LEU A 189 -17.79 1.59 -0.05
C LEU A 189 -18.07 3.00 0.49
N ARG A 190 -18.85 3.82 -0.23
CA ARG A 190 -19.32 5.13 0.26
C ARG A 190 -20.26 4.99 1.45
N ASP A 191 -20.97 3.87 1.53
CA ASP A 191 -21.80 3.53 2.68
C ASP A 191 -20.95 3.14 3.90
N GLY A 192 -19.63 3.07 3.78
CA GLY A 192 -18.67 2.77 4.84
C GLY A 192 -18.75 1.33 5.36
N ALA A 193 -17.70 0.91 6.06
CA ALA A 193 -17.75 -0.35 6.81
C ALA A 193 -18.53 -0.16 8.12
N SER A 194 -19.27 -1.19 8.54
CA SER A 194 -19.91 -1.15 9.86
C SER A 194 -18.87 -1.11 10.99
N SER A 195 -19.22 -0.52 12.13
CA SER A 195 -18.33 -0.47 13.30
C SER A 195 -17.85 -1.85 13.74
N GLY A 196 -18.70 -2.88 13.66
CA GLY A 196 -18.32 -4.27 13.92
C GLY A 196 -17.30 -4.82 12.90
N THR A 197 -17.40 -4.41 11.63
CA THR A 197 -16.43 -4.77 10.60
C THR A 197 -15.08 -4.10 10.84
N ILE A 198 -15.07 -2.80 11.11
CA ILE A 198 -13.87 -2.01 11.44
C ILE A 198 -13.17 -2.64 12.66
N SER A 199 -13.90 -2.90 13.75
CA SER A 199 -13.35 -3.51 14.97
C SER A 199 -12.74 -4.89 14.72
N ARG A 200 -13.41 -5.73 13.94
CA ARG A 200 -12.89 -7.06 13.55
C ARG A 200 -11.61 -6.96 12.73
N LEU A 201 -11.55 -6.03 11.78
CA LEU A 201 -10.39 -5.80 10.92
C LEU A 201 -9.22 -5.23 11.72
N ALA A 202 -9.45 -4.20 12.54
CA ALA A 202 -8.45 -3.64 13.46
C ALA A 202 -7.86 -4.73 14.37
N SER A 203 -8.69 -5.63 14.90
CA SER A 203 -8.23 -6.75 15.73
C SER A 203 -7.34 -7.73 14.97
N LEU A 204 -7.63 -8.00 13.69
CA LEU A 204 -6.78 -8.82 12.83
C LEU A 204 -5.46 -8.09 12.50
N GLN A 205 -5.53 -6.82 12.12
CA GLN A 205 -4.39 -5.97 11.80
C GLN A 205 -3.40 -5.87 12.97
N LYS A 206 -3.91 -5.73 14.20
CA LYS A 206 -3.10 -5.79 15.43
C LYS A 206 -2.31 -7.10 15.55
N ARG A 207 -2.92 -8.25 15.26
CA ARG A 207 -2.19 -9.53 15.27
C ARG A 207 -1.18 -9.64 14.12
N LEU A 208 -1.53 -9.13 12.94
CA LEU A 208 -0.64 -9.12 11.76
C LEU A 208 0.60 -8.26 12.02
N ILE A 209 0.44 -7.04 12.53
CA ILE A 209 1.56 -6.13 12.76
C ILE A 209 2.49 -6.65 13.87
N LEU A 210 1.94 -7.27 14.92
CA LEU A 210 2.76 -7.92 15.95
C LEU A 210 3.57 -9.08 15.37
N ARG A 211 2.93 -9.97 14.60
CA ARG A 211 3.63 -11.08 13.95
C ARG A 211 4.72 -10.59 13.00
N ALA A 212 4.42 -9.58 12.19
CA ALA A 212 5.38 -8.97 11.28
C ALA A 212 6.58 -8.40 12.03
N PHE A 213 6.35 -7.67 13.13
CA PHE A 213 7.44 -7.15 13.94
C PHE A 213 8.28 -8.25 14.59
N ASP A 214 7.66 -9.34 15.04
CA ASP A 214 8.37 -10.48 15.63
C ASP A 214 9.28 -11.20 14.59
N LEU A 215 8.93 -11.14 13.30
CA LEU A 215 9.71 -11.64 12.17
C LEU A 215 10.80 -10.65 11.69
N LEU A 216 10.83 -9.42 12.20
CA LEU A 216 11.74 -8.39 11.73
C LEU A 216 13.17 -8.64 12.22
N ALA A 217 14.15 -8.60 11.32
CA ALA A 217 15.57 -8.66 11.69
C ALA A 217 15.97 -7.47 12.59
N SER A 218 17.10 -7.58 13.30
CA SER A 218 17.57 -6.55 14.23
C SER A 218 17.73 -5.16 13.60
N SER A 219 18.23 -5.11 12.36
CA SER A 219 18.36 -3.88 11.55
C SER A 219 17.29 -3.76 10.46
N GLY A 220 16.21 -4.53 10.59
CA GLY A 220 15.16 -4.61 9.58
C GLY A 220 14.23 -3.40 9.61
N LEU A 221 13.49 -3.22 8.51
CA LEU A 221 12.42 -2.22 8.41
C LEU A 221 11.08 -2.87 8.11
N LEU A 222 10.07 -2.49 8.88
CA LEU A 222 8.67 -2.85 8.68
C LEU A 222 7.91 -1.64 8.16
N VAL A 223 7.12 -1.81 7.11
CA VAL A 223 6.08 -0.86 6.72
C VAL A 223 4.72 -1.49 6.94
N TYR A 224 3.91 -0.85 7.76
CA TYR A 224 2.48 -1.12 7.87
C TYR A 224 1.73 -0.15 6.97
N SER A 225 0.79 -0.63 6.16
CA SER A 225 -0.06 0.23 5.32
C SER A 225 -1.50 -0.28 5.22
N THR A 226 -2.42 0.65 4.96
CA THR A 226 -3.82 0.36 4.65
C THR A 226 -4.31 1.30 3.54
N CYS A 227 -5.45 0.97 2.93
CA CYS A 227 -6.18 1.86 2.04
C CYS A 227 -7.51 2.31 2.68
N THR A 228 -7.50 2.66 3.97
CA THR A 228 -8.66 3.17 4.70
C THR A 228 -8.34 4.45 5.47
N PHE A 229 -9.37 5.24 5.80
CA PHE A 229 -9.24 6.46 6.58
C PHE A 229 -9.41 6.23 8.09
N ALA A 230 -10.05 5.12 8.47
CA ALA A 230 -10.40 4.74 9.83
C ALA A 230 -9.19 4.74 10.79
N PRO A 231 -9.13 5.65 11.78
CA PRO A 231 -8.05 5.68 12.76
C PRO A 231 -7.95 4.40 13.60
N GLU A 232 -9.05 3.66 13.74
CA GLU A 232 -9.08 2.36 14.42
C GLU A 232 -8.25 1.29 13.71
N GLU A 233 -8.13 1.39 12.38
CA GLU A 233 -7.34 0.48 11.53
C GLU A 233 -5.93 1.03 11.24
N ASN A 234 -5.68 2.30 11.59
CA ASN A 234 -4.44 3.02 11.29
C ASN A 234 -3.65 3.27 12.58
N GLU A 235 -3.82 4.44 13.20
CA GLU A 235 -3.08 4.85 14.40
C GLU A 235 -3.28 3.90 15.56
N ALA A 236 -4.50 3.40 15.80
CA ALA A 236 -4.76 2.51 16.92
C ALA A 236 -4.06 1.15 16.77
N VAL A 237 -3.81 0.70 15.53
CA VAL A 237 -3.03 -0.53 15.26
C VAL A 237 -1.55 -0.29 15.52
N VAL A 238 -1.01 0.84 15.04
CA VAL A 238 0.41 1.18 15.23
C VAL A 238 0.70 1.50 16.70
N ALA A 239 -0.18 2.24 17.38
CA ALA A 239 -0.08 2.51 18.81
C ALA A 239 -0.10 1.22 19.64
N TYR A 240 -0.91 0.24 19.25
CA TYR A 240 -0.91 -1.07 19.89
C TYR A 240 0.42 -1.81 19.71
N LEU A 241 1.06 -1.74 18.53
CA LEU A 241 2.42 -2.28 18.37
C LEU A 241 3.41 -1.61 19.34
N LEU A 242 3.39 -0.27 19.44
CA LEU A 242 4.29 0.48 20.33
C LEU A 242 4.10 0.13 21.80
N GLN A 243 2.89 -0.26 22.21
CA GLN A 243 2.59 -0.71 23.56
C GLN A 243 3.14 -2.12 23.85
N GLU A 244 3.07 -3.00 22.85
CA GLU A 244 3.32 -4.44 23.02
C GLU A 244 4.75 -4.85 22.66
N ARG A 245 5.49 -4.00 21.95
CA ARG A 245 6.84 -4.28 21.43
C ARG A 245 7.71 -3.04 21.51
N ASP A 246 9.02 -3.26 21.63
CA ASP A 246 10.03 -2.20 21.60
C ASP A 246 10.28 -1.72 20.16
N ALA A 247 9.26 -1.06 19.61
CA ALA A 247 9.21 -0.55 18.26
C ALA A 247 9.38 0.97 18.25
N LYS A 248 9.95 1.48 17.16
CA LYS A 248 10.14 2.91 16.92
C LYS A 248 9.60 3.28 15.54
N ILE A 249 8.85 4.38 15.47
CA ILE A 249 8.39 4.93 14.18
C ILE A 249 9.47 5.86 13.64
N LEU A 250 9.87 5.62 12.39
CA LEU A 250 10.79 6.47 11.66
C LEU A 250 10.01 7.47 10.81
N PRO A 251 10.49 8.72 10.69
CA PRO A 251 9.93 9.64 9.71
C PRO A 251 10.12 9.11 8.29
N PHE A 252 9.18 9.45 7.42
CA PHE A 252 9.25 9.22 5.99
C PHE A 252 9.09 10.56 5.27
N GLU A 253 10.12 10.96 4.53
CA GLU A 253 10.07 12.12 3.64
C GLU A 253 9.26 11.72 2.40
N SER A 254 7.97 12.00 2.44
CA SER A 254 7.08 11.71 1.33
C SER A 254 7.44 12.57 0.11
N PRO A 255 7.47 11.99 -1.11
CA PRO A 255 7.72 12.75 -2.34
C PRO A 255 6.49 13.55 -2.81
N ILE A 256 5.38 13.48 -2.07
CA ILE A 256 4.11 14.17 -2.33
C ILE A 256 3.60 14.83 -1.06
N GLU A 257 2.61 15.70 -1.21
CA GLU A 257 1.86 16.26 -0.08
C GLU A 257 1.10 15.17 0.69
N THR A 258 1.20 15.21 2.01
CA THR A 258 0.59 14.24 2.92
C THR A 258 0.22 14.89 4.24
N SER A 259 -0.74 14.29 4.94
CA SER A 259 -1.07 14.65 6.31
C SER A 259 -0.32 13.76 7.30
N SER A 260 -0.02 14.29 8.49
CA SER A 260 0.61 13.50 9.57
C SER A 260 -0.38 12.53 10.21
N GLY A 261 0.14 11.50 10.89
CA GLY A 261 -0.67 10.63 11.74
C GLY A 261 -1.35 11.40 12.88
N LEU A 262 -2.53 10.92 13.27
CA LEU A 262 -3.35 11.60 14.28
C LEU A 262 -2.81 11.33 15.69
N LEU A 263 -2.76 12.37 16.53
CA LEU A 263 -2.37 12.22 17.94
C LEU A 263 -3.56 11.91 18.87
N GLY A 264 -4.77 11.92 18.34
CA GLY A 264 -5.96 11.49 19.07
C GLY A 264 -7.17 11.32 18.18
N TRP A 265 -8.11 10.49 18.62
CA TRP A 265 -9.35 10.19 17.92
C TRP A 265 -10.44 9.75 18.89
N GLN A 266 -11.63 10.37 18.82
CA GLN A 266 -12.81 10.00 19.63
C GLN A 266 -12.54 9.83 21.15
N GLY A 267 -11.67 10.67 21.71
CA GLY A 267 -11.30 10.63 23.14
C GLY A 267 -10.11 9.72 23.47
N GLU A 268 -9.61 8.95 22.51
CA GLU A 268 -8.32 8.26 22.62
C GLU A 268 -7.18 9.21 22.28
N THR A 269 -6.06 9.07 23.01
CA THR A 269 -4.80 9.78 22.74
C THR A 269 -3.75 8.76 22.30
N PHE A 270 -3.02 9.09 21.24
CA PHE A 270 -1.98 8.22 20.69
C PHE A 270 -0.58 8.71 21.07
N PRO A 271 0.43 7.82 21.12
CA PRO A 271 1.81 8.20 21.41
C PRO A 271 2.35 9.25 20.43
N GLU A 272 3.20 10.15 20.91
CA GLU A 272 3.74 11.27 20.11
C GLU A 272 4.41 10.83 18.80
N GLN A 273 5.07 9.67 18.81
CA GLN A 273 5.73 9.11 17.61
C GLN A 273 4.77 8.90 16.43
N ILE A 274 3.47 8.76 16.67
CA ILE A 274 2.45 8.53 15.63
C ILE A 274 2.38 9.70 14.64
N ARG A 275 2.84 10.91 14.99
CA ARG A 275 2.97 12.02 14.03
C ARG A 275 3.83 11.68 12.81
N HIS A 276 4.74 10.69 12.93
CA HIS A 276 5.61 10.23 11.85
C HIS A 276 4.91 9.27 10.88
N CYS A 277 3.72 8.78 11.21
CA CYS A 277 2.87 8.09 10.25
C CYS A 277 2.38 9.08 9.19
N VAL A 278 2.05 8.54 8.02
CA VAL A 278 1.67 9.32 6.84
C VAL A 278 0.26 8.95 6.41
N ARG A 279 -0.57 9.97 6.23
CA ARG A 279 -1.93 9.89 5.67
C ARG A 279 -1.95 10.55 4.30
N VAL A 280 -2.65 9.91 3.37
CA VAL A 280 -2.90 10.45 2.03
C VAL A 280 -4.39 10.41 1.77
N TYR A 281 -4.96 11.56 1.44
CA TYR A 281 -6.35 11.72 1.06
C TYR A 281 -6.48 11.89 -0.46
N PRO A 282 -7.62 11.50 -1.06
CA PRO A 282 -7.81 11.53 -2.51
C PRO A 282 -7.49 12.86 -3.19
N HIS A 283 -7.81 13.99 -2.54
CA HIS A 283 -7.61 15.33 -3.11
C HIS A 283 -6.14 15.76 -3.16
N GLN A 284 -5.26 15.16 -2.34
CA GLN A 284 -3.84 15.53 -2.27
C GLN A 284 -3.04 14.98 -3.46
N LEU A 285 -3.45 13.84 -4.03
CA LEU A 285 -2.73 13.16 -5.12
C LEU A 285 -3.57 12.93 -6.37
N ASN A 286 -4.86 13.28 -6.35
CA ASN A 286 -5.84 12.80 -7.32
C ASN A 286 -5.80 11.26 -7.48
N SER A 287 -5.60 10.54 -6.38
CA SER A 287 -5.50 9.07 -6.32
C SER A 287 -6.55 8.50 -5.35
N GLY A 288 -6.49 7.22 -5.00
CA GLY A 288 -7.13 6.72 -3.78
C GLY A 288 -6.44 7.24 -2.51
N GLY A 289 -7.01 6.89 -1.36
CA GLY A 289 -6.46 7.20 -0.04
C GLY A 289 -5.53 6.11 0.49
N GLY A 290 -4.70 6.46 1.47
CA GLY A 290 -3.81 5.51 2.11
C GLY A 290 -3.27 5.98 3.45
N PHE A 291 -2.78 5.02 4.23
CA PHE A 291 -2.03 5.24 5.45
C PHE A 291 -0.76 4.38 5.42
N LEU A 292 0.35 4.90 5.95
CA LEU A 292 1.54 4.10 6.20
C LEU A 292 2.28 4.52 7.47
N ALA A 293 2.94 3.54 8.08
CA ALA A 293 3.88 3.72 9.18
C ALA A 293 5.17 2.97 8.89
N ARG A 294 6.32 3.66 9.00
CA ARG A 294 7.65 3.10 8.80
C ARG A 294 8.27 2.80 10.16
N ILE A 295 8.63 1.55 10.41
CA ILE A 295 8.86 1.02 11.76
C ILE A 295 10.17 0.24 11.81
N THR A 296 10.94 0.42 12.87
CA THR A 296 12.16 -0.35 13.18
C THR A 296 12.08 -0.86 14.62
N ARG A 297 12.94 -1.82 14.96
CA ARG A 297 13.27 -2.11 16.37
C ARG A 297 13.98 -0.89 16.98
N ALA A 298 13.68 -0.60 18.24
CA ALA A 298 14.26 0.52 18.98
C ALA A 298 15.76 0.35 19.22
#